data_AF-X1ULH9-F1
#
_entry.id   AF-X1ULH9-F1
#
_cell.length_a   1.000
_cell.length_b   1.000
_cell.length_c   1.000
_cell.angle_alpha   90.00
_cell.angle_beta   90.00
_cell.angle_gamma   90.00
#
_symmetry.space_group_name_H-M   'P 1'
#
loop_
_entity.id
_entity.type
_entity.pdbx_description
1 polymer ?
#
loop_
_entity_poly.entity_id
_entity_poly.type
_entity_poly.pdbx_seq_one_letter_code
_entity_poly.pdbx_strand_id
1 'polypeptide(L)'
;PFNTNRIREYKKCPFKGGINQLWRNQLLATGLESSASPKWPYKKVYFSVVYHPRNNSLKPSISEYQKLIGFSDRFFAFSSDKLINQAKETKEPELSKWLHWYQELYYF
;
A
#
# COMPACT_ATOMS: atom_id res chain seq x y z
N PRO A 1 -12.37 8.81 -3.07
CA PRO A 1 -11.18 8.03 -3.49
C PRO A 1 -11.33 7.30 -4.83
N PHE A 2 -12.53 6.85 -5.21
CA PHE A 2 -12.71 6.02 -6.41
C PHE A 2 -13.60 6.70 -7.43
N ASN A 3 -13.08 6.81 -8.65
CA ASN A 3 -13.82 7.35 -9.78
C ASN A 3 -14.69 6.24 -10.37
N THR A 4 -16.01 6.36 -10.19
CA THR A 4 -16.98 5.36 -10.67
C THR A 4 -16.99 5.24 -12.18
N ASN A 5 -16.66 6.29 -12.94
CA ASN A 5 -16.55 6.22 -14.39
C ASN A 5 -15.39 5.31 -14.81
N ARG A 6 -14.23 5.40 -14.15
CA ARG A 6 -13.09 4.51 -14.40
C ARG A 6 -13.40 3.05 -14.09
N ILE A 7 -14.13 2.79 -13.02
CA ILE A 7 -14.55 1.42 -12.68
C ILE A 7 -15.52 0.88 -13.75
N ARG A 8 -16.43 1.72 -14.27
CA ARG A 8 -17.39 1.34 -15.32
C ARG A 8 -16.74 1.05 -16.68
N GLU A 9 -15.53 1.54 -16.94
CA GLU A 9 -14.76 1.17 -18.15
C GLU A 9 -14.40 -0.33 -18.17
N TYR A 10 -14.36 -0.99 -17.00
CA TYR A 10 -14.10 -2.42 -16.91
C TYR A 10 -15.36 -3.24 -17.24
N LYS A 11 -15.26 -4.10 -18.27
CA LYS A 11 -16.35 -5.01 -18.69
C LYS A 11 -16.73 -6.07 -17.66
N LYS A 12 -15.84 -6.35 -16.69
CA LYS A 12 -16.03 -7.32 -15.60
C LYS A 12 -15.53 -6.68 -14.31
N CYS A 13 -16.04 -7.11 -13.16
CA CYS A 13 -15.59 -6.62 -11.86
C CYS A 13 -14.04 -6.73 -11.73
N PRO A 14 -13.32 -5.59 -11.57
CA PRO A 14 -11.86 -5.57 -11.52
C PRO A 14 -11.31 -6.05 -10.16
N PHE A 15 -12.14 -6.08 -9.12
CA PHE A 15 -11.74 -6.42 -7.74
C PHE A 15 -11.70 -7.94 -7.52
N LYS A 16 -10.83 -8.64 -8.26
CA LYS A 16 -10.64 -10.10 -8.17
C LYS A 16 -9.15 -10.42 -7.97
N GLY A 17 -8.85 -11.60 -7.44
CA GLY A 17 -7.46 -12.04 -7.19
C GLY A 17 -6.68 -11.06 -6.30
N GLY A 18 -5.44 -10.74 -6.70
CA GLY A 18 -4.57 -9.81 -5.97
C GLY A 18 -5.14 -8.39 -5.85
N ILE A 19 -5.88 -7.92 -6.87
CA ILE A 19 -6.51 -6.58 -6.86
C ILE A 19 -7.56 -6.46 -5.74
N ASN A 20 -8.27 -7.55 -5.42
CA ASN A 20 -9.26 -7.56 -4.34
C ASN A 20 -8.61 -7.28 -2.96
N GLN A 21 -7.39 -7.78 -2.73
CA GLN A 21 -6.68 -7.50 -1.46
C GLN A 21 -6.28 -6.02 -1.37
N LEU A 22 -5.74 -5.46 -2.45
CA LEU A 22 -5.39 -4.03 -2.53
C LEU A 22 -6.61 -3.13 -2.31
N TRP A 23 -7.73 -3.51 -2.93
CA TRP A 23 -9.01 -2.83 -2.80
C TRP A 23 -9.52 -2.75 -1.36
N ARG A 24 -9.63 -3.89 -0.68
CA ARG A 24 -10.14 -3.94 0.71
C ARG A 24 -9.29 -3.10 1.66
N ASN A 25 -7.97 -3.13 1.50
CA ASN A 25 -7.07 -2.34 2.35
C ASN A 25 -7.21 -0.83 2.08
N GLN A 26 -7.38 -0.42 0.83
CA GLN A 26 -7.64 1.00 0.50
C GLN A 26 -9.02 1.46 0.99
N LEU A 27 -10.03 0.59 0.99
CA LEU A 27 -11.33 0.89 1.58
C LEU A 27 -11.21 1.12 3.09
N LEU A 28 -10.42 0.31 3.80
CA LEU A 28 -10.13 0.53 5.21
C LEU A 28 -9.45 1.88 5.42
N ALA A 29 -8.40 2.20 4.65
CA ALA A 29 -7.71 3.48 4.73
C ALA A 29 -8.67 4.67 4.52
N THR A 30 -9.56 4.57 3.51
CA THR A 30 -10.59 5.58 3.25
C THR A 30 -11.57 5.69 4.43
N GLY A 31 -12.02 4.56 4.96
CA GLY A 31 -12.97 4.53 6.07
C GLY A 31 -12.41 5.20 7.32
N LEU A 32 -11.14 4.94 7.63
CA LEU A 32 -10.42 5.59 8.72
C LEU A 32 -10.29 7.10 8.49
N GLU A 33 -9.94 7.54 7.28
CA GLU A 33 -9.81 8.97 6.94
C GLU A 33 -11.14 9.72 7.02
N SER A 34 -12.23 9.07 6.62
CA SER A 34 -13.59 9.64 6.65
C SER A 34 -14.29 9.52 8.00
N SER A 35 -13.65 8.89 8.99
CA SER A 35 -14.30 8.60 10.27
C SER A 35 -14.55 9.89 11.07
N ALA A 36 -15.79 10.10 11.50
CA ALA A 36 -16.13 11.13 12.49
C ALA A 36 -15.87 10.67 13.93
N SER A 37 -15.43 9.42 14.14
CA SER A 37 -15.22 8.88 15.48
C SER A 37 -13.97 9.47 16.11
N PRO A 38 -14.02 9.93 17.37
CA PRO A 38 -12.82 10.36 18.09
C PRO A 38 -11.82 9.20 18.31
N LYS A 39 -12.25 7.94 18.17
CA LYS A 39 -11.36 6.77 18.21
C LYS A 39 -10.43 6.68 16.99
N TRP A 40 -10.79 7.30 15.88
CA TRP A 40 -10.03 7.25 14.62
C TRP A 40 -9.80 8.68 14.09
N PRO A 41 -8.98 9.51 14.78
CA PRO A 41 -8.86 10.95 14.52
C PRO A 41 -7.96 11.28 13.32
N TYR A 42 -7.87 10.39 12.33
CA TYR A 42 -6.89 10.50 11.24
C TYR A 42 -7.44 11.35 10.09
N LYS A 43 -6.87 12.55 9.91
CA LYS A 43 -7.27 13.46 8.81
C LYS A 43 -6.68 13.08 7.46
N LYS A 44 -5.53 12.39 7.48
CA LYS A 44 -4.83 11.94 6.29
C LYS A 44 -4.37 10.51 6.49
N VAL A 45 -4.86 9.59 5.66
CA VAL A 45 -4.48 8.17 5.72
C VAL A 45 -3.85 7.78 4.39
N TYR A 46 -2.80 6.97 4.49
CA TYR A 46 -2.04 6.44 3.36
C TYR A 46 -2.02 4.92 3.43
N PHE A 47 -2.09 4.26 2.28
CA PHE A 47 -1.95 2.83 2.15
C PHE A 47 -0.68 2.53 1.35
N SER A 48 0.24 1.79 1.96
CA SER A 48 1.51 1.40 1.35
C SER A 48 1.59 -0.11 1.20
N VAL A 49 2.06 -0.57 0.04
CA VAL A 49 2.35 -1.97 -0.24
C VAL A 49 3.85 -2.17 -0.35
N VAL A 50 4.40 -3.03 0.50
CA VAL A 50 5.80 -3.44 0.46
C VAL A 50 5.87 -4.81 -0.21
N TYR A 51 6.69 -4.92 -1.25
CA TYR A 51 6.87 -6.19 -1.97
C TYR A 51 8.33 -6.61 -2.02
N HIS A 52 8.59 -7.91 -2.07
CA HIS A 52 9.96 -8.41 -2.23
C HIS A 52 10.54 -7.94 -3.59
N PRO A 53 11.78 -7.45 -3.69
CA PRO A 53 12.34 -6.89 -4.92
C PRO A 53 12.35 -7.86 -6.11
N ARG A 54 12.46 -9.17 -5.83
CA ARG A 54 12.40 -10.24 -6.84
C ARG A 54 10.99 -10.74 -7.15
N ASN A 55 9.96 -10.22 -6.49
CA ASN A 55 8.58 -10.60 -6.76
C ASN A 55 8.04 -9.81 -7.97
N ASN A 56 8.25 -10.36 -9.16
CA ASN A 56 7.76 -9.76 -10.40
C ASN A 56 6.27 -10.05 -10.68
N SER A 57 5.68 -11.08 -10.05
CA SER A 57 4.28 -11.46 -10.31
C SER A 57 3.27 -10.47 -9.75
N LEU A 58 3.63 -9.70 -8.71
CA LEU A 58 2.76 -8.67 -8.14
C LEU A 58 2.74 -7.36 -8.94
N LYS A 59 3.79 -7.06 -9.71
CA LYS A 59 3.93 -5.78 -10.42
C LYS A 59 2.76 -5.46 -11.36
N PRO A 60 2.25 -6.39 -12.18
CA PRO A 60 1.09 -6.12 -13.04
C PRO A 60 -0.16 -5.73 -12.25
N SER A 61 -0.46 -6.47 -11.16
CA SER A 61 -1.64 -6.19 -10.31
C SER A 61 -1.54 -4.83 -9.62
N ILE A 62 -0.34 -4.46 -9.12
CA ILE A 62 -0.11 -3.15 -8.50
C ILE A 62 -0.27 -2.03 -9.54
N SER A 63 0.31 -2.19 -10.73
CA SER A 63 0.20 -1.18 -11.80
C SER A 63 -1.24 -1.01 -12.27
N GLU A 64 -1.96 -2.10 -12.45
CA GLU A 64 -3.39 -2.07 -12.81
C GLU A 64 -4.21 -1.40 -11.71
N TYR A 65 -3.93 -1.71 -10.44
CA TYR A 65 -4.62 -1.08 -9.32
C TYR A 65 -4.33 0.43 -9.23
N GLN A 66 -3.09 0.86 -9.43
CA GLN A 66 -2.72 2.28 -9.49
C GLN A 66 -3.51 3.01 -10.58
N LYS A 67 -3.64 2.43 -11.77
CA LYS A 67 -4.47 3.00 -12.85
C LYS A 67 -5.94 3.08 -12.44
N LEU A 68 -6.49 2.02 -11.86
CA LEU A 68 -7.88 1.93 -11.41
C LEU A 68 -8.24 3.03 -10.39
N ILE A 69 -7.37 3.27 -9.41
CA ILE A 69 -7.56 4.33 -8.41
C ILE A 69 -7.12 5.71 -8.90
N GLY A 70 -6.60 5.81 -10.13
CA GLY A 70 -6.23 7.09 -10.73
C GLY A 70 -4.92 7.67 -10.30
N PHE A 71 -3.95 6.83 -9.92
CA PHE A 71 -2.67 7.25 -9.37
C PHE A 71 -2.84 8.16 -8.14
N SER A 72 -3.76 7.77 -7.25
CA SER A 72 -4.01 8.44 -5.98
C SER A 72 -2.71 8.71 -5.22
N ASP A 73 -2.56 9.93 -4.70
CA ASP A 73 -1.46 10.32 -3.80
C ASP A 73 -1.52 9.62 -2.44
N ARG A 74 -2.59 8.84 -2.19
CA ARG A 74 -2.79 8.07 -0.95
C ARG A 74 -2.34 6.63 -1.04
N PHE A 75 -1.86 6.18 -2.20
CA PHE A 75 -1.39 4.82 -2.42
C PHE A 75 0.08 4.80 -2.84
N PHE A 76 0.90 4.05 -2.10
CA PHE A 76 2.30 3.84 -2.43
C PHE A 76 2.60 2.36 -2.59
N ALA A 77 3.51 2.04 -3.50
CA ALA A 77 4.06 0.70 -3.64
C ALA A 77 5.56 0.79 -3.84
N PHE A 78 6.32 0.06 -3.02
CA PHE A 78 7.78 0.05 -3.08
C PHE A 78 8.32 -1.29 -2.62
N SER A 79 9.55 -1.57 -3.01
CA SER A 79 10.21 -2.82 -2.65
C SER A 79 10.78 -2.79 -1.23
N SER A 80 10.92 -3.96 -0.60
CA SER A 80 11.42 -4.07 0.77
C SER A 80 12.85 -3.56 0.92
N ASP A 81 13.71 -3.72 -0.08
CA ASP A 81 15.05 -3.14 -0.12
C ASP A 81 15.03 -1.60 -0.05
N LYS A 82 14.12 -0.94 -0.78
CA LYS A 82 13.93 0.51 -0.69
C LYS A 82 13.51 0.94 0.71
N LEU A 83 12.58 0.21 1.34
CA LEU A 83 12.14 0.49 2.70
C LEU A 83 13.30 0.34 3.71
N ILE A 84 14.03 -0.76 3.64
CA ILE A 84 15.18 -1.07 4.51
C ILE A 84 16.27 -0.01 4.35
N ASN A 85 16.62 0.35 3.11
CA ASN A 85 17.65 1.35 2.85
C ASN A 85 17.24 2.72 3.38
N GLN A 86 15.97 3.13 3.17
CA GLN A 86 15.46 4.37 3.75
C GLN A 86 15.49 4.36 5.28
N ALA A 87 15.11 3.24 5.92
CA ALA A 87 15.14 3.13 7.37
C ALA A 87 16.56 3.22 7.95
N LYS A 88 17.56 2.66 7.26
CA LYS A 88 18.99 2.80 7.63
C LYS A 88 19.45 4.25 7.60
N GLU A 89 19.05 5.00 6.58
CA GLU A 89 19.47 6.40 6.37
C GLU A 89 18.92 7.35 7.43
N THR A 90 17.76 7.04 8.01
CA THR A 90 17.10 7.88 9.02
C THR A 90 17.88 7.95 10.35
N LYS A 91 18.78 7.00 10.63
CA LYS A 91 19.64 6.94 11.84
C LYS A 91 18.87 7.01 13.18
N GLU A 92 17.60 6.61 13.18
CA GLU A 92 16.76 6.57 14.38
C GLU A 92 16.97 5.26 15.16
N PRO A 93 17.23 5.31 16.48
CA PRO A 93 17.54 4.12 17.27
C PRO A 93 16.44 3.05 17.23
N GLU A 94 15.17 3.44 17.32
CA GLU A 94 14.05 2.48 17.30
C GLU A 94 13.85 1.86 15.91
N LEU A 95 14.05 2.65 14.85
CA LEU A 95 14.03 2.10 13.49
C LEU A 95 15.18 1.13 13.24
N SER A 96 16.34 1.34 13.88
CA SER A 96 17.48 0.43 13.79
C SER A 96 17.20 -0.93 14.44
N LYS A 97 16.50 -0.93 15.59
CA LYS A 97 16.03 -2.17 16.23
C LYS A 97 15.01 -2.91 15.36
N TRP A 98 14.02 -2.18 14.85
CA TRP A 98 13.02 -2.74 13.92
C TRP A 98 13.68 -3.32 12.66
N LEU A 99 14.66 -2.62 12.11
CA LEU A 99 15.40 -3.04 10.93
C LEU A 99 16.11 -4.38 11.16
N HIS A 100 16.82 -4.52 12.29
CA HIS A 100 17.50 -5.76 12.64
C HIS A 100 16.52 -6.93 12.72
N TRP A 101 15.43 -6.77 13.48
CA TRP A 101 14.35 -7.76 13.58
C TRP A 101 13.74 -8.11 12.22
N TYR A 102 13.44 -7.11 11.39
CA TYR A 102 12.83 -7.31 10.08
C TYR A 102 13.75 -8.11 9.15
N GLN A 103 15.05 -7.80 9.18
CA GLN A 103 16.03 -8.49 8.36
C GLN A 103 16.20 -9.95 8.77
N GLU A 104 16.24 -10.26 10.07
CA GLU A 104 16.33 -11.63 10.57
C GLU A 104 15.16 -12.52 10.16
N LEU A 105 13.95 -11.97 10.08
CA LEU A 105 12.75 -12.75 9.74
C LEU A 105 12.48 -12.85 8.23
N TYR A 106 12.74 -11.77 7.49
CA TYR A 106 12.18 -11.60 6.14
C TYR A 106 13.21 -11.30 5.05
N TYR A 107 14.48 -11.09 5.41
CA TYR A 107 15.51 -10.62 4.48
C TYR A 107 16.72 -11.57 4.48
N PHE A 108 16.53 -12.74 3.84
CA PHE A 108 17.58 -13.72 3.56
C PHE A 108 18.37 -13.38 2.29
#